data_AF-A0A4P5VSV2-F1
#
_entry.id   AF-A0A4P5VSV2-F1
#
_cell.length_a   1.000
_cell.length_b   1.000
_cell.length_c   1.000
_cell.angle_alpha   90.00
_cell.angle_beta   90.00
_cell.angle_gamma   90.00
#
_symmetry.space_group_name_H-M   'P 1'
#
loop_
_entity.id
_entity.type
_entity.pdbx_description
1 polymer ?
#
loop_
_entity_poly.entity_id
_entity_poly.type
_entity_poly.pdbx_seq_one_letter_code
_entity_poly.pdbx_strand_id
1 'polypeptide(L)'
;MDLASLPEIAPLAALDDLQKLLRSVEAQLEAARTANAAALVAHTAARRELQENLDLGPIRAADATTRARAGELARRIRVLDSRIRTCGNTVLGAIAALSPERAPETYGRRGQVRGPR
;
A
#
# COMPACT_ATOMS: atom_id res chain seq x y z
N MET A 1 25.11 18.26 -15.72
CA MET A 1 24.32 17.22 -16.43
C MET A 1 23.59 16.42 -15.37
N ASP A 2 22.27 16.45 -15.40
CA ASP A 2 21.43 15.66 -14.51
C ASP A 2 21.37 14.21 -15.04
N LEU A 3 21.92 13.27 -14.26
CA LEU A 3 21.98 11.85 -14.63
C LEU A 3 20.59 11.21 -14.64
N ALA A 4 19.58 11.82 -14.00
CA ALA A 4 18.20 11.33 -14.02
C ALA A 4 17.51 11.50 -15.39
N SER A 5 18.10 12.32 -16.29
CA SER A 5 17.52 12.69 -17.59
C SER A 5 17.91 11.75 -18.74
N LEU A 6 18.63 10.66 -18.47
CA LEU A 6 18.93 9.65 -19.49
C LEU A 6 17.69 8.77 -19.71
N PRO A 7 17.23 8.56 -20.96
CA PRO A 7 15.96 7.89 -21.27
C PRO A 7 15.87 6.45 -20.76
N GLU A 8 17.00 5.80 -20.48
CA GLU A 8 17.07 4.45 -19.93
C GLU A 8 17.01 4.41 -18.39
N ILE A 9 17.32 5.51 -17.69
CA ILE A 9 17.44 5.56 -16.22
C ILE A 9 16.08 5.82 -15.56
N ALA A 10 15.26 6.70 -16.14
CA ALA A 10 13.96 7.04 -15.57
C ALA A 10 12.98 5.85 -15.43
N PRO A 11 12.88 4.91 -16.39
CA PRO A 11 12.06 3.71 -16.23
C PRO A 11 12.58 2.75 -15.15
N LEU A 12 13.90 2.66 -14.98
CA LEU A 12 14.51 1.81 -13.95
C LEU A 12 14.29 2.37 -12.54
N ALA A 13 14.38 3.68 -12.37
CA ALA A 13 14.06 4.35 -11.11
C ALA A 13 12.59 4.11 -10.72
N ALA A 14 11.66 4.30 -11.65
CA ALA A 14 10.24 4.03 -11.41
C ALA A 14 9.95 2.55 -11.08
N LEU A 15 10.70 1.61 -11.67
CA LEU A 15 10.63 0.19 -11.30
C LEU A 15 11.15 -0.07 -9.88
N ASP A 16 12.25 0.59 -9.48
CA ASP A 16 12.77 0.49 -8.11
C ASP A 16 11.78 1.06 -7.10
N ASP A 17 11.10 2.17 -7.41
CA ASP A 17 10.07 2.74 -6.55
C ASP A 17 8.84 1.83 -6.42
N LEU A 18 8.42 1.15 -7.49
CA LEU A 18 7.41 0.09 -7.41
C LEU A 18 7.88 -1.09 -6.53
N GLN A 19 9.16 -1.45 -6.56
CA GLN A 19 9.70 -2.50 -5.70
C GLN A 19 9.76 -2.06 -4.24
N LYS A 20 10.13 -0.80 -3.96
CA LYS A 20 10.08 -0.22 -2.60
C LYS A 20 8.65 -0.23 -2.07
N LEU A 21 7.69 0.19 -2.89
CA LEU A 21 6.28 0.17 -2.53
C LEU A 21 5.81 -1.26 -2.22
N LEU A 22 6.18 -2.25 -3.05
CA LEU A 22 5.87 -3.65 -2.79
C LEU A 22 6.43 -4.12 -1.44
N ARG A 23 7.70 -3.85 -1.14
CA ARG A 23 8.32 -4.21 0.15
C ARG A 23 7.61 -3.55 1.34
N SER A 24 7.23 -2.29 1.19
CA SER A 24 6.47 -1.56 2.22
C SER A 24 5.10 -2.20 2.49
N VAL A 25 4.39 -2.61 1.43
CA VAL A 25 3.10 -3.28 1.53
C VAL A 25 3.24 -4.70 2.11
N GLU A 26 4.29 -5.43 1.78
CA GLU A 26 4.60 -6.74 2.40
C GLU A 26 4.85 -6.60 3.92
N ALA A 27 5.63 -5.60 4.35
CA ALA A 27 5.86 -5.32 5.77
C ALA A 27 4.58 -4.87 6.51
N GLN A 28 3.73 -4.07 5.86
CA GLN A 28 2.43 -3.66 6.40
C GLN A 28 1.52 -4.88 6.63
N LEU A 29 1.52 -5.85 5.71
CA LEU A 29 0.76 -7.09 5.89
C LEU A 29 1.26 -7.90 7.07
N GLU A 30 2.57 -8.02 7.26
CA GLU A 30 3.14 -8.76 8.39
C GLU A 30 2.81 -8.08 9.73
N ALA A 31 2.90 -6.75 9.79
CA ALA A 31 2.47 -5.98 10.95
C ALA A 31 0.96 -6.19 11.26
N ALA A 32 0.12 -6.26 10.21
CA ALA A 32 -1.30 -6.55 10.37
C ALA A 32 -1.56 -7.97 10.89
N ARG A 33 -0.79 -8.97 10.45
CA ARG A 33 -0.90 -10.37 10.90
C ARG A 33 -0.47 -10.55 12.35
N THR A 34 0.54 -9.79 12.79
CA THR A 34 1.08 -9.84 14.15
C THR A 34 0.40 -8.88 15.13
N ALA A 35 -0.65 -8.19 14.68
CA ALA A 35 -1.36 -7.15 15.45
C ALA A 35 -0.42 -6.05 16.01
N ASN A 36 0.72 -5.80 15.35
CA ASN A 36 1.66 -4.76 15.76
C ASN A 36 1.19 -3.39 15.26
N ALA A 37 0.40 -2.69 16.08
CA ALA A 37 -0.20 -1.41 15.72
C ALA A 37 0.84 -0.32 15.40
N ALA A 38 1.94 -0.25 16.14
CA ALA A 38 2.99 0.75 15.91
C ALA A 38 3.68 0.56 14.54
N ALA A 39 4.04 -0.69 14.22
CA ALA A 39 4.59 -1.03 12.92
C ALA A 39 3.58 -0.78 11.79
N LEU A 40 2.30 -1.08 12.01
CA LEU A 40 1.25 -0.85 11.02
C LEU A 40 1.11 0.65 10.68
N VAL A 41 1.15 1.53 11.68
CA VAL A 41 1.12 2.99 11.47
C VAL A 41 2.36 3.45 10.70
N ALA A 42 3.55 3.02 11.11
CA ALA A 42 4.80 3.40 10.45
C ALA A 42 4.83 2.96 8.98
N HIS A 43 4.45 1.71 8.69
CA HIS A 43 4.40 1.20 7.31
C HIS A 43 3.30 1.87 6.48
N THR A 44 2.18 2.24 7.09
CA THR A 44 1.12 2.99 6.39
C THR A 44 1.61 4.39 5.98
N ALA A 45 2.34 5.07 6.86
CA ALA A 45 2.93 6.38 6.56
C ALA A 45 3.98 6.29 5.45
N ALA A 46 4.94 5.37 5.56
CA ALA A 46 5.98 5.15 4.55
C ALA A 46 5.38 4.77 3.18
N ARG A 47 4.36 3.93 3.17
CA ARG A 47 3.62 3.58 1.97
C ARG A 47 2.98 4.80 1.32
N ARG A 48 2.33 5.67 2.10
CA ARG A 48 1.66 6.87 1.59
C ARG A 48 2.65 7.81 0.91
N GLU A 49 3.79 8.05 1.55
CA GLU A 49 4.88 8.85 0.98
C GLU A 49 5.38 8.26 -0.35
N LEU A 50 5.59 6.93 -0.40
CA LEU A 50 5.98 6.26 -1.65
C LEU A 50 4.91 6.39 -2.74
N GLN A 51 3.63 6.34 -2.39
CA GLN A 51 2.53 6.50 -3.35
C GLN A 51 2.40 7.94 -3.87
N GLU A 52 2.63 8.94 -3.03
CA GLU A 52 2.58 10.35 -3.40
C GLU A 52 3.74 10.72 -4.34
N ASN A 53 4.90 10.08 -4.18
CA ASN A 53 6.09 10.32 -5.00
C ASN A 53 6.23 9.38 -6.22
N LEU A 54 5.32 8.42 -6.40
CA LEU A 54 5.43 7.44 -7.48
C LEU A 54 5.04 8.04 -8.84
N ASP A 55 6.04 8.27 -9.70
CA ASP A 55 5.82 8.62 -11.10
C ASP A 55 5.90 7.40 -12.02
N LEU A 56 4.76 7.07 -12.65
CA LEU A 56 4.65 5.98 -13.63
C LEU A 56 4.79 6.45 -15.07
N GLY A 57 4.92 7.76 -15.31
CA GLY A 57 5.14 8.35 -16.63
C GLY A 57 6.29 7.69 -17.40
N PRO A 58 7.48 7.53 -16.80
CA PRO A 58 8.62 6.87 -17.43
C PRO A 58 8.35 5.41 -17.82
N ILE A 59 7.57 4.67 -17.02
CA ILE A 59 7.21 3.28 -17.33
C ILE A 59 6.31 3.19 -18.55
N ARG A 60 5.40 4.16 -18.76
CA ARG A 60 4.49 4.15 -19.92
C ARG A 60 5.24 4.32 -21.25
N ALA A 61 6.34 5.06 -21.23
CA ALA A 61 7.22 5.27 -22.39
C ALA A 61 8.27 4.15 -22.57
N ALA A 62 8.38 3.23 -21.62
CA ALA A 62 9.39 2.17 -21.63
C ALA A 62 9.05 0.99 -22.55
N ASP A 63 10.04 0.13 -22.76
CA ASP A 63 9.89 -1.10 -23.53
C ASP A 63 8.83 -2.06 -22.95
N ALA A 64 8.44 -3.05 -23.75
CA ALA A 64 7.38 -4.00 -23.37
C ALA A 64 7.75 -4.82 -22.12
N THR A 65 9.04 -5.15 -21.95
CA THR A 65 9.55 -5.94 -20.81
C THR A 65 9.42 -5.18 -19.49
N THR A 66 9.82 -3.92 -19.49
CA THR A 66 9.73 -2.99 -18.36
C THR A 66 8.28 -2.76 -17.95
N ARG A 67 7.40 -2.53 -18.94
CA ARG A 67 5.96 -2.41 -18.70
C ARG A 67 5.34 -3.68 -18.15
N ALA A 68 5.71 -4.85 -18.66
CA ALA A 68 5.22 -6.13 -18.15
C ALA A 68 5.64 -6.35 -16.69
N ARG A 69 6.89 -6.03 -16.35
CA ARG A 69 7.41 -6.15 -14.98
C ARG A 69 6.72 -5.18 -14.02
N ALA A 70 6.52 -3.93 -14.43
CA ALA A 70 5.75 -2.96 -13.67
C ALA A 70 4.30 -3.41 -13.44
N GLY A 71 3.67 -3.97 -14.48
CA GLY A 71 2.33 -4.54 -14.39
C GLY A 71 2.24 -5.68 -13.38
N GLU A 72 3.25 -6.56 -13.32
CA GLU A 72 3.32 -7.64 -12.34
C GLU A 72 3.48 -7.11 -10.91
N LEU A 73 4.38 -6.15 -10.68
CA LEU A 73 4.55 -5.50 -9.37
C LEU A 73 3.23 -4.84 -8.92
N ALA A 74 2.55 -4.13 -9.81
CA ALA A 74 1.26 -3.49 -9.53
C ALA A 74 0.14 -4.52 -9.24
N ARG A 75 0.17 -5.71 -9.85
CA ARG A 75 -0.77 -6.80 -9.51
C ARG A 75 -0.49 -7.33 -8.11
N ARG A 76 0.78 -7.60 -7.77
CA ARG A 76 1.17 -8.08 -6.44
C ARG A 76 0.78 -7.10 -5.34
N ILE A 77 1.06 -5.80 -5.53
CA ILE A 77 0.66 -4.74 -4.60
C ILE A 77 -0.86 -4.77 -4.36
N ARG A 78 -1.67 -4.83 -5.42
CA ARG A 78 -3.15 -4.89 -5.29
C ARG A 78 -3.65 -6.11 -4.52
N VAL A 79 -3.03 -7.28 -4.72
CA VAL A 79 -3.38 -8.50 -3.99
C VAL A 79 -3.09 -8.32 -2.50
N LEU A 80 -1.91 -7.79 -2.16
CA LEU A 80 -1.52 -7.56 -0.78
C LEU A 80 -2.40 -6.50 -0.10
N ASP A 81 -2.80 -5.45 -0.81
CA ASP A 81 -3.75 -4.44 -0.33
C ASP A 81 -5.10 -5.06 0.05
N SER A 82 -5.58 -5.98 -0.79
CA SER A 82 -6.79 -6.72 -0.49
C SER A 82 -6.66 -7.54 0.80
N ARG A 83 -5.49 -8.17 1.01
CA ARG A 83 -5.21 -8.95 2.22
C ARG A 83 -5.12 -8.05 3.46
N ILE A 84 -4.42 -6.92 3.39
CA ILE A 84 -4.33 -5.95 4.50
C ILE A 84 -5.73 -5.47 4.89
N ARG A 85 -6.57 -5.09 3.92
CA ARG A 85 -7.96 -4.71 4.19
C ARG A 85 -8.78 -5.82 4.82
N THR A 86 -8.56 -7.06 4.38
CA THR A 86 -9.23 -8.23 4.96
C THR A 86 -8.82 -8.42 6.43
N CYS A 87 -7.51 -8.35 6.74
CA CYS A 87 -7.02 -8.40 8.11
C CYS A 87 -7.64 -7.28 8.97
N GLY A 88 -7.67 -6.05 8.45
CA GLY A 88 -8.32 -4.93 9.12
C GLY A 88 -9.80 -5.20 9.41
N ASN A 89 -10.57 -5.61 8.40
CA ASN A 89 -12.00 -5.91 8.55
C ASN A 89 -12.26 -7.04 9.55
N THR A 90 -11.42 -8.08 9.58
CA THR A 90 -11.54 -9.18 10.55
C THR A 90 -11.33 -8.68 11.99
N VAL A 91 -10.28 -7.90 12.23
CA VAL A 91 -10.00 -7.34 13.57
C VAL A 91 -11.12 -6.40 14.01
N LEU A 92 -11.57 -5.53 13.11
CA LEU A 92 -12.66 -4.61 13.36
C LEU A 92 -13.99 -5.35 13.62
N GLY A 93 -14.28 -6.41 12.87
CA GLY A 93 -15.43 -7.27 13.09
C GLY A 93 -15.40 -7.96 14.45
N ALA A 94 -14.22 -8.44 14.89
CA ALA A 94 -14.05 -9.04 16.21
C ALA A 94 -14.25 -8.01 17.34
N ILE A 95 -13.72 -6.79 17.20
CA ILE A 95 -13.94 -5.70 18.16
C ILE A 95 -15.43 -5.34 18.23
N ALA A 96 -16.13 -5.25 17.09
CA ALA A 96 -17.56 -4.96 17.05
C ALA A 96 -18.41 -6.05 17.72
N ALA A 97 -17.99 -7.32 17.63
CA ALA A 97 -18.66 -8.43 18.32
C ALA A 97 -18.44 -8.40 19.85
N LEU A 98 -17.28 -7.95 20.31
CA LEU A 98 -16.93 -7.85 21.72
C LEU A 98 -17.44 -6.57 22.40
N SER A 99 -17.57 -5.48 21.65
CA SER A 99 -18.05 -4.19 22.17
C SER A 99 -18.97 -3.50 21.15
N PRO A 100 -20.21 -4.00 20.98
CA PRO A 100 -21.17 -3.47 20.00
C PRO A 100 -21.47 -1.98 20.18
N GLU A 101 -21.47 -1.50 21.42
CA GLU A 101 -21.71 -0.10 21.79
C GLU A 101 -20.59 0.86 21.34
N ARG A 102 -19.37 0.37 21.12
CA ARG A 102 -18.24 1.16 20.56
C ARG A 102 -18.20 1.15 19.04
N ALA A 103 -19.03 0.31 18.41
CA ALA A 103 -19.09 0.19 16.96
C ALA A 103 -19.55 1.49 16.23
N PRO A 104 -20.54 2.27 16.70
CA PRO A 104 -21.02 3.45 15.99
C PRO A 104 -20.02 4.62 15.93
N GLU A 105 -19.12 4.71 16.92
CA GLU A 105 -18.07 5.74 16.98
C GLU A 105 -16.86 5.38 16.12
N THR A 106 -16.60 4.08 15.96
CA THR A 106 -15.45 3.56 15.23
C THR A 106 -15.80 3.24 13.77
N TYR A 107 -17.05 2.90 13.45
CA TYR A 107 -17.51 2.42 12.13
C TYR A 107 -18.59 3.33 11.53
N GLY A 108 -18.42 3.74 10.27
CA GLY A 108 -19.50 4.26 9.43
C GLY A 108 -20.49 3.16 9.03
N ARG A 109 -21.68 3.54 8.50
CA ARG A 109 -22.80 2.64 8.12
C ARG A 109 -22.43 1.45 7.20
N ARG A 110 -21.23 1.41 6.63
CA ARG A 110 -20.71 0.33 5.77
C ARG A 110 -19.58 -0.49 6.42
N GLY A 111 -19.35 -0.37 7.73
CA GLY A 111 -18.23 -1.03 8.42
C GLY A 111 -16.86 -0.44 8.13
N GLN A 112 -16.79 0.78 7.59
CA GLN A 112 -15.52 1.50 7.34
C GLN A 112 -15.18 2.41 8.52
N VAL A 113 -13.90 2.52 8.89
CA VAL A 113 -13.46 3.39 10.00
C VAL A 113 -13.87 4.84 9.72
N ARG A 114 -14.60 5.49 10.64
CA ARG A 114 -14.83 6.93 10.58
C ARG A 114 -13.53 7.63 10.96
N GLY A 115 -12.91 8.33 10.01
CA GLY A 115 -11.70 9.12 10.28
C GLY A 115 -11.94 10.17 11.38
N PRO A 116 -10.89 10.58 12.11
CA PRO A 116 -11.02 11.57 13.18
C PRO A 116 -11.58 12.89 12.62
N ARG A 117 -12.51 13.48 13.36
CA ARG A 117 -13.02 14.83 13.10
C ARG A 117 -11.97 15.88 13.44
#